data_AF-A0A954Q9P7-F1
#
_entry.id   AF-A0A954Q9P7-F1
#
_cell.length_a   1.000
_cell.length_b   1.000
_cell.length_c   1.000
_cell.angle_alpha   90.00
_cell.angle_beta   90.00
_cell.angle_gamma   90.00
#
_symmetry.space_group_name_H-M   'P 1'
#
loop_
_entity.id
_entity.type
_entity.pdbx_description
1 polymer ?
#
loop_
_entity_poly.entity_id
_entity_poly.type
_entity_poly.pdbx_seq_one_letter_code
_entity_poly.pdbx_strand_id
1 'polypeptide(L)'
;AVNPEFRRRSVGHAMMGKLVSKLSHQRRNRILLEVRETNLAAQLFFRNIGFRAVSVLRDFYDDTTEDAYLMQFTYQPAEAEEALPANRITRLAG
;
A
#
# COMPACT_ATOMS: atom_id res chain seq x y z
N ALA A 1 -7.01 2.90 -15.78
CA ALA A 1 -7.96 1.99 -15.10
C ALA A 1 -8.04 0.65 -15.84
N VAL A 2 -8.42 -0.45 -15.18
CA VAL A 2 -8.68 -1.73 -15.86
C VAL A 2 -10.00 -1.63 -16.63
N ASN A 3 -9.98 -2.02 -17.90
CA ASN A 3 -11.17 -2.05 -18.76
C ASN A 3 -12.30 -2.86 -18.09
N PRO A 4 -13.56 -2.38 -18.07
CA PRO A 4 -14.70 -3.06 -17.47
C PRO A 4 -14.80 -4.57 -17.75
N GLU A 5 -14.54 -5.00 -18.99
CA GLU A 5 -14.65 -6.40 -19.42
C GLU A 5 -13.60 -7.32 -18.76
N PHE A 6 -12.51 -6.73 -18.27
CA PHE A 6 -11.38 -7.43 -17.65
C PHE A 6 -11.33 -7.24 -16.12
N ARG A 7 -12.33 -6.57 -15.53
CA ARG A 7 -12.43 -6.43 -14.07
C ARG A 7 -12.70 -7.78 -13.42
N ARG A 8 -12.33 -7.90 -12.14
CA ARG A 8 -12.48 -9.14 -11.33
C ARG A 8 -11.73 -10.37 -11.87
N ARG A 9 -10.85 -10.20 -12.87
CA ARG A 9 -9.93 -11.22 -13.39
C ARG A 9 -8.50 -11.08 -12.86
N SER A 10 -8.37 -10.60 -11.63
CA SER A 10 -7.08 -10.41 -10.93
C SER A 10 -6.03 -9.49 -11.57
N VAL A 11 -6.32 -8.84 -12.71
CA VAL A 11 -5.40 -7.91 -13.40
C VAL A 11 -4.91 -6.80 -12.45
N GLY A 12 -5.84 -6.15 -11.74
CA GLY A 12 -5.50 -5.14 -10.74
C GLY A 12 -4.61 -5.66 -9.61
N HIS A 13 -4.94 -6.85 -9.09
CA HIS A 13 -4.15 -7.49 -8.02
C HIS A 13 -2.73 -7.81 -8.50
N ALA A 14 -2.58 -8.34 -9.72
CA ALA A 14 -1.27 -8.64 -10.29
C ALA A 14 -0.41 -7.37 -10.46
N MET A 15 -1.00 -6.28 -10.94
CA MET A 15 -0.30 -4.99 -11.08
C MET A 15 0.13 -4.45 -9.71
N MET A 16 -0.76 -4.45 -8.71
CA MET A 16 -0.42 -3.98 -7.38
C MET A 16 0.60 -4.88 -6.68
N GLY A 17 0.53 -6.20 -6.86
CA GLY A 17 1.53 -7.12 -6.34
C GLY A 17 2.94 -6.79 -6.84
N LYS A 18 3.10 -6.47 -8.13
CA LYS A 18 4.39 -6.01 -8.69
C LYS A 18 4.84 -4.65 -8.17
N LEU A 19 3.93 -3.78 -7.75
CA LEU A 19 4.30 -2.48 -7.17
C LEU A 19 4.72 -2.64 -5.71
N VAL A 20 3.96 -3.42 -4.93
CA VAL A 20 4.25 -3.75 -3.53
C VAL A 20 5.59 -4.50 -3.43
N SER A 21 5.90 -5.40 -4.36
CA SER A 21 7.18 -6.13 -4.37
C SER A 21 8.41 -5.24 -4.59
N LYS A 22 8.23 -3.96 -4.95
CA LYS A 22 9.32 -2.98 -5.10
C LYS A 22 9.52 -2.13 -3.84
N LEU A 23 8.68 -2.32 -2.82
CA LEU A 23 8.83 -1.66 -1.54
C LEU A 23 9.89 -2.35 -0.70
N SER A 24 10.57 -1.57 0.14
CA SER A 24 11.54 -2.05 1.12
C SER A 24 11.74 -1.03 2.22
N HIS A 25 12.25 -1.47 3.36
CA HIS A 25 12.57 -0.58 4.49
C HIS A 25 13.57 0.52 4.15
N GLN A 26 14.61 0.17 3.40
CA GLN A 26 15.73 1.06 3.13
C GLN A 26 15.46 2.07 2.00
N ARG A 27 14.38 1.89 1.23
CA ARG A 27 14.07 2.75 0.09
C ARG A 27 12.63 3.24 0.14
N ARG A 28 11.74 2.58 -0.60
CA ARG A 28 10.34 2.97 -0.76
C ARG A 28 9.53 2.16 0.24
N ASN A 29 9.15 2.76 1.36
CA ASN A 29 8.43 2.05 2.42
C ASN A 29 6.92 2.21 2.36
N ARG A 30 6.37 2.99 1.42
CA ARG A 30 4.93 3.19 1.30
C ARG A 30 4.48 3.54 -0.10
N ILE A 31 3.20 3.32 -0.38
CA ILE A 31 2.48 3.78 -1.57
C ILE A 31 1.32 4.65 -1.10
N LEU A 32 1.15 5.80 -1.73
CA LEU A 32 0.01 6.69 -1.55
C LEU A 32 -0.80 6.75 -2.85
N LEU A 33 -2.11 6.93 -2.72
CA LEU A 33 -3.02 7.17 -3.83
C LEU A 33 -4.28 7.88 -3.34
N GLU A 34 -4.91 8.63 -4.22
CA GLU A 34 -6.17 9.31 -4.00
C GLU A 34 -7.30 8.56 -4.71
N VAL A 35 -8.42 8.39 -4.02
CA VAL A 35 -9.62 7.73 -4.58
C VAL A 35 -10.84 8.57 -4.30
N ARG A 36 -11.56 8.93 -5.37
CA ARG A 36 -12.92 9.50 -5.35
C ARG A 36 -13.80 8.88 -4.26
N GLU A 37 -14.44 9.70 -3.44
CA GLU A 37 -15.30 9.24 -2.35
C GLU A 37 -16.50 8.41 -2.85
N THR A 38 -16.95 8.62 -4.10
CA THR A 38 -18.03 7.84 -4.73
C THR A 38 -17.55 6.52 -5.34
N ASN A 39 -16.24 6.32 -5.52
CA ASN A 39 -15.70 5.12 -6.16
C ASN A 39 -15.50 3.96 -5.17
N LEU A 40 -16.62 3.46 -4.64
CA LEU A 40 -16.65 2.36 -3.67
C LEU A 40 -15.90 1.11 -4.16
N ALA A 41 -15.98 0.79 -5.46
CA ALA A 41 -15.30 -0.36 -6.03
C ALA A 41 -13.77 -0.26 -5.91
N ALA A 42 -13.19 0.92 -6.16
CA ALA A 42 -11.77 1.16 -5.98
C ALA A 42 -11.37 1.16 -4.50
N GLN A 43 -12.18 1.81 -3.64
CA GLN A 43 -11.92 1.85 -2.19
C GLN A 43 -11.85 0.43 -1.60
N LEU A 44 -12.82 -0.42 -1.92
CA LEU A 44 -12.84 -1.82 -1.46
C LEU A 44 -11.69 -2.64 -2.06
N PHE A 45 -11.34 -2.39 -3.34
CA PHE A 45 -10.21 -3.05 -3.97
C PHE A 45 -8.89 -2.73 -3.26
N PHE A 46 -8.59 -1.45 -3.00
CA PHE A 46 -7.37 -1.05 -2.31
C PHE A 46 -7.36 -1.50 -0.85
N ARG A 47 -8.51 -1.42 -0.16
CA ARG A 47 -8.67 -1.96 1.20
C ARG A 47 -8.32 -3.45 1.26
N ASN A 48 -8.78 -4.26 0.31
CA ASN A 48 -8.49 -5.69 0.26
C ASN A 48 -7.01 -6.01 0.01
N ILE A 49 -6.28 -5.10 -0.65
CA ILE A 49 -4.83 -5.22 -0.85
C ILE A 49 -4.06 -4.85 0.43
N GLY A 50 -4.68 -4.14 1.37
CA GLY A 50 -4.07 -3.71 2.63
C GLY A 50 -3.85 -2.21 2.74
N PHE A 51 -4.35 -1.40 1.79
CA PHE A 51 -4.33 0.05 1.95
C PHE A 51 -5.29 0.49 3.06
N ARG A 52 -4.93 1.57 3.75
CA ARG A 52 -5.73 2.24 4.77
C ARG A 52 -6.03 3.67 4.32
N ALA A 53 -7.27 4.12 4.47
CA ALA A 53 -7.58 5.54 4.33
C ALA A 53 -6.94 6.30 5.50
N VAL A 54 -6.12 7.31 5.21
CA VAL A 54 -5.36 8.08 6.20
C VAL A 54 -5.79 9.54 6.27
N SER A 55 -6.44 10.06 5.23
CA SER A 55 -7.00 11.42 5.21
C SER A 55 -8.16 11.52 4.22
N VAL A 56 -9.00 12.55 4.42
CA VAL A 56 -9.98 13.01 3.45
C VAL A 56 -9.47 14.33 2.87
N LEU A 57 -9.36 14.41 1.55
CA LEU A 57 -9.00 15.59 0.80
C LEU A 57 -10.29 16.21 0.28
N ARG A 58 -10.63 17.43 0.75
CA ARG A 58 -11.87 18.10 0.39
C ARG A 58 -11.78 18.76 -0.97
N ASP A 59 -12.85 18.67 -1.76
CA ASP A 59 -12.97 19.27 -3.10
C ASP A 59 -11.73 19.00 -3.98
N PHE A 60 -11.23 17.76 -3.96
CA PHE A 60 -9.90 17.43 -4.46
C PHE A 60 -9.80 17.33 -5.99
N TYR A 61 -10.86 16.88 -6.64
CA TYR A 61 -10.84 16.63 -8.08
C TYR A 61 -11.35 17.82 -8.89
N ASP A 62 -10.50 18.47 -9.69
CA ASP A 62 -10.82 19.71 -10.42
C ASP A 62 -12.08 19.67 -11.33
N ASP A 63 -12.47 18.49 -11.78
CA ASP A 63 -13.65 18.29 -12.64
C ASP A 63 -14.98 18.29 -11.88
N THR A 64 -14.95 18.24 -10.54
CA THR A 64 -16.11 18.10 -9.65
C THR A 64 -15.86 18.77 -8.29
N THR A 65 -16.85 18.83 -7.41
CA THR A 65 -16.62 19.19 -5.99
C THR A 65 -16.53 17.94 -5.12
N GLU A 66 -15.94 16.88 -5.67
CA GLU A 66 -15.90 15.56 -5.03
C GLU A 66 -14.67 15.42 -4.14
N ASP A 67 -14.87 14.89 -2.94
CA ASP A 67 -13.76 14.59 -2.04
C ASP A 67 -12.98 13.36 -2.50
N ALA A 68 -11.77 13.22 -1.97
CA ALA A 68 -10.94 12.03 -2.15
C ALA A 68 -10.51 11.44 -0.81
N TYR A 69 -10.48 10.12 -0.75
CA TYR A 69 -9.73 9.41 0.29
C TYR A 69 -8.27 9.29 -0.13
N LEU A 70 -7.36 9.87 0.67
CA LEU A 70 -5.95 9.53 0.58
C LEU A 70 -5.74 8.18 1.26
N MET A 71 -5.37 7.17 0.48
CA MET A 71 -5.10 5.82 0.97
C MET A 71 -3.60 5.52 0.95
N GLN A 72 -3.14 4.80 1.97
CA GLN A 72 -1.75 4.43 2.16
C GLN A 72 -1.58 2.92 2.33
N PHE A 73 -0.59 2.35 1.64
CA PHE A 73 -0.03 1.04 1.96
C PHE A 73 1.38 1.24 2.51
N THR A 74 1.68 0.66 3.67
CA THR A 74 3.00 0.74 4.29
C THR A 74 3.64 -0.64 4.28
N TYR A 75 4.88 -0.71 3.81
CA TYR A 75 5.70 -1.90 3.86
C TYR A 75 5.92 -2.31 5.31
N GLN A 76 5.54 -3.53 5.64
CA GLN A 76 5.86 -4.18 6.90
C GLN A 76 6.89 -5.26 6.59
N PRO A 77 8.01 -5.33 7.33
CA PRO A 77 8.90 -6.47 7.18
C PRO A 77 8.10 -7.71 7.59
N ALA A 78 8.32 -8.83 6.90
CA ALA A 78 7.94 -10.08 7.54
C ALA A 78 8.76 -10.17 8.84
N GLU A 79 8.11 -10.48 9.97
CA GLU A 79 8.75 -10.60 11.30
C GLU A 79 10.04 -11.47 11.29
N ALA A 80 10.20 -12.33 10.27
CA ALA A 80 11.38 -13.14 10.02
C ALA A 80 12.67 -12.37 9.65
N GLU A 81 12.60 -11.14 9.12
CA GLU A 81 13.80 -10.34 8.76
C GLU A 81 14.45 -9.64 9.97
N GLU A 82 13.70 -9.40 11.06
CA GLU A 82 14.22 -8.81 12.30
C GLU A 82 14.80 -9.86 13.28
N ALA A 83 14.55 -11.15 13.03
CA ALA A 83 15.16 -12.26 13.77
C ALA A 83 16.59 -12.56 13.28
N LEU A 84 17.44 -11.53 13.16
CA LEU A 84 18.87 -11.75 13.06
C LEU A 84 19.37 -12.21 14.44
N PRO A 85 20.06 -13.36 14.56
CA PRO A 85 20.62 -13.78 15.84
C PRO A 85 21.69 -12.78 16.23
N ALA A 86 21.41 -11.95 17.24
CA ALA A 86 22.43 -11.17 17.91
C ALA A 86 23.51 -12.14 18.42
N ASN A 87 24.62 -12.23 17.67
CA ASN A 87 25.76 -13.08 17.99
C ASN A 87 26.24 -12.77 19.41
N ARG A 88 25.92 -13.68 20.32
CA ARG A 88 26.13 -13.57 21.78
C ARG A 88 27.56 -13.97 22.17
N ILE A 89 28.56 -13.68 21.33
CA ILE A 89 29.98 -13.99 21.59
C ILE A 89 30.82 -12.74 21.32
N THR A 90 30.63 -11.70 22.12
CA THR A 90 31.64 -10.65 22.29
C THR A 90 31.52 -10.02 23.67
N ARG A 91 31.89 -10.80 24.69
CA ARG A 91 32.48 -10.31 25.94
C ARG A 91 32.77 -11.52 26.83
N LEU A 92 34.03 -11.92 26.86
CA LEU A 92 34.81 -12.41 28.01
C LEU A 92 36.20 -12.80 27.44
N ALA A 93 36.87 -11.79 26.88
CA ALA A 93 38.32 -11.75 26.78
C ALA A 93 38.70 -10.49 27.58
N GLY A 94 39.39 -10.70 28.70
CA GLY A 94 39.67 -9.70 29.72
C GLY A 94 39.78 -10.37 31.07
#